data_AF-A0A3D3S852-F1
#
_entry.id   AF-A0A3D3S852-F1
#
_cell.length_a   1.000
_cell.length_b   1.000
_cell.length_c   1.000
_cell.angle_alpha   90.00
_cell.angle_beta   90.00
_cell.angle_gamma   90.00
#
_symmetry.space_group_name_H-M   'P 1'
#
loop_
_entity.id
_entity.type
_entity.pdbx_description
1 polymer ?
#
loop_
_entity_poly.entity_id
_entity_poly.type
_entity_poly.pdbx_seq_one_letter_code
_entity_poly.pdbx_strand_id
1 'polypeptide(L)'
;NFTQTIRQGEYALAVRVIDPPYARGSVSGTYRFKALLDGKVFVDRKFDSARITDKGLAFLGLGAPSSTIVDSEGRIILDGQFIPNGQHSLEFSAYDYAGNASSFTWKFQVE
;
A
#
# COMPACT_ATOMS: atom_id res chain seq x y z
N ASN A 1 -20.12 1.49 14.64
CA ASN A 1 -20.81 2.39 13.70
C ASN A 1 -19.94 3.61 13.43
N PHE A 2 -18.97 3.48 12.54
CA PHE A 2 -18.25 4.62 11.98
C PHE A 2 -18.53 4.57 10.49
N THR A 3 -19.51 5.35 10.04
CA THR A 3 -19.75 5.53 8.61
C THR A 3 -19.30 6.94 8.32
N GLN A 4 -18.03 7.08 7.94
CA GLN A 4 -17.53 8.34 7.42
C GLN A 4 -18.06 8.48 6.00
N THR A 5 -18.59 9.65 5.66
CA THR A 5 -19.06 9.94 4.30
C THR A 5 -17.92 10.58 3.51
N ILE A 6 -17.64 10.07 2.31
CA ILE A 6 -16.69 10.62 1.35
C ILE A 6 -17.42 10.89 0.02
N ARG A 7 -16.82 11.72 -0.84
CA ARG A 7 -17.41 12.04 -2.15
C ARG A 7 -17.23 10.90 -3.14
N GLN A 8 -18.09 10.79 -4.13
CA GLN A 8 -17.78 9.97 -5.31
C GLN A 8 -16.46 10.41 -5.96
N GLY A 9 -15.66 9.45 -6.44
CA GLY A 9 -14.50 9.77 -7.26
C GLY A 9 -13.43 8.69 -7.35
N GLU A 10 -12.32 9.08 -7.95
CA GLU A 10 -11.08 8.32 -8.01
C GLU A 10 -10.30 8.49 -6.70
N TYR A 11 -9.98 7.37 -6.06
CA TYR A 11 -9.19 7.33 -4.84
C TYR A 11 -7.93 6.51 -5.05
N ALA A 12 -6.82 6.96 -4.45
CA ALA A 12 -5.59 6.19 -4.39
C ALA A 12 -5.35 5.67 -2.96
N LEU A 13 -4.98 4.40 -2.84
CA LEU A 13 -4.47 3.85 -1.59
C LEU A 13 -2.95 4.04 -1.58
N ALA A 14 -2.45 4.82 -0.61
CA ALA A 14 -1.03 5.03 -0.40
C ALA A 14 -0.62 4.64 1.02
N VAL A 15 0.58 4.08 1.17
CA VAL A 15 1.12 3.64 2.46
C VAL A 15 2.46 4.31 2.75
N ARG A 16 2.64 4.73 4.00
CA ARG A 16 3.94 5.11 4.52
C ARG A 16 4.52 3.91 5.27
N VAL A 17 5.67 3.43 4.82
CA VAL A 17 6.41 2.37 5.51
C VAL A 17 7.56 3.02 6.25
N ILE A 18 7.63 2.77 7.57
CA ILE A 18 8.72 3.23 8.42
C ILE A 18 9.37 1.98 9.00
N ASP A 19 10.56 1.66 8.51
CA ASP A 19 11.40 0.59 9.05
C ASP A 19 12.48 1.26 9.93
N PRO A 20 12.48 1.07 11.26
CA PRO A 20 13.53 1.65 12.09
C PRO A 20 14.91 1.09 11.67
N PRO A 21 15.96 1.91 11.64
CA PRO A 21 17.28 1.44 11.21
C PRO A 21 17.80 0.36 12.14
N TYR A 22 17.95 -0.85 11.61
CA TYR A 22 18.70 -1.92 12.26
C TYR A 22 20.21 -1.73 12.02
N ALA A 23 21.04 -2.33 12.88
CA ALA A 23 22.50 -2.23 12.83
C ALA A 23 23.08 -2.53 11.43
N ARG A 24 24.29 -2.00 11.16
CA ARG A 24 24.94 -2.08 9.83
C ARG A 24 24.85 -3.50 9.25
N GLY A 25 24.19 -3.64 8.10
CA GLY A 25 24.06 -4.90 7.36
C GLY A 25 22.63 -5.43 7.24
N SER A 26 21.65 -4.83 7.92
CA SER A 26 20.24 -5.20 7.76
C SER A 26 19.65 -4.67 6.46
N VAL A 27 19.07 -5.57 5.67
CA VAL A 27 18.20 -5.21 4.53
C VAL A 27 16.81 -4.84 5.06
N SER A 28 16.12 -3.89 4.41
CA SER A 28 14.71 -3.60 4.70
C SER A 28 13.90 -4.90 4.63
N GLY A 29 13.03 -5.13 5.61
CA GLY A 29 12.18 -6.32 5.62
C GLY A 29 11.35 -6.42 4.34
N THR A 30 11.14 -7.65 3.84
CA THR A 30 10.12 -7.87 2.80
C THR A 30 8.75 -7.57 3.40
N TYR A 31 7.96 -6.69 2.76
CA TYR A 31 6.57 -6.45 3.15
C TYR A 31 5.61 -7.03 2.11
N ARG A 32 4.38 -7.33 2.51
CA ARG A 32 3.26 -7.56 1.58
C ARG A 32 2.08 -6.73 2.04
N PHE A 33 1.45 -6.02 1.12
CA PHE A 33 0.19 -5.32 1.35
C PHE A 33 -0.90 -5.97 0.52
N LYS A 34 -2.03 -6.24 1.16
CA LYS A 34 -3.23 -6.76 0.51
C LYS A 34 -4.40 -5.85 0.87
N ALA A 35 -5.16 -5.42 -0.13
CA ALA A 35 -6.37 -4.65 0.08
C ALA A 35 -7.54 -5.21 -0.72
N LEU A 36 -8.71 -5.24 -0.08
CA LEU A 36 -9.97 -5.63 -0.66
C LEU A 36 -10.95 -4.47 -0.56
N LEU A 37 -11.60 -4.13 -1.66
CA LEU A 37 -12.73 -3.22 -1.69
C LEU A 37 -13.97 -4.06 -1.97
N ASP A 38 -14.92 -4.03 -1.04
CA ASP A 38 -16.17 -4.80 -1.10
C ASP A 38 -15.94 -6.31 -1.33
N GLY A 39 -14.92 -6.85 -0.65
CA GLY A 39 -14.52 -8.25 -0.75
C GLY A 39 -13.74 -8.61 -2.02
N LYS A 40 -13.51 -7.67 -2.95
CA LYS A 40 -12.68 -7.89 -4.14
C LYS A 40 -11.25 -7.40 -3.90
N VAL A 41 -10.28 -8.28 -4.09
CA VAL A 41 -8.85 -7.91 -4.07
C VAL A 41 -8.58 -6.94 -5.22
N PHE A 42 -8.09 -5.74 -4.89
CA PHE A 42 -7.58 -4.78 -5.85
C PHE A 42 -6.09 -4.49 -5.63
N VAL A 43 -5.57 -4.69 -4.42
CA VAL A 43 -4.14 -4.68 -4.13
C VAL A 43 -3.70 -6.04 -3.59
N ASP A 44 -2.67 -6.61 -4.20
CA ASP A 44 -1.86 -7.68 -3.61
C ASP A 44 -0.42 -7.48 -4.08
N ARG A 45 0.36 -6.77 -3.27
CA ARG A 45 1.69 -6.27 -3.64
C ARG A 45 2.72 -6.75 -2.65
N LYS A 46 3.77 -7.40 -3.15
CA LYS A 46 4.93 -7.83 -2.38
C LYS A 46 6.09 -6.88 -2.65
N PHE A 47 6.66 -6.39 -1.56
CA PHE A 47 7.73 -5.44 -1.49
C PHE A 47 8.98 -6.20 -1.04
N ASP A 48 9.68 -6.82 -1.99
CA ASP A 48 10.96 -7.49 -1.73
C ASP A 48 12.12 -6.48 -1.66
N SER A 49 13.22 -6.85 -0.99
CA SER A 49 14.42 -6.03 -0.83
C SER A 49 14.91 -5.48 -2.19
N ALA A 50 15.19 -4.18 -2.23
CA ALA A 50 15.48 -3.46 -3.46
C ALA A 50 16.78 -3.96 -4.12
N ARG A 51 16.76 -4.15 -5.44
CA ARG A 51 17.96 -4.39 -6.26
C ARG A 51 18.47 -3.05 -6.78
N ILE A 52 19.76 -2.78 -6.66
CA ILE A 52 20.40 -1.65 -7.35
C ILE A 52 20.56 -2.03 -8.84
N THR A 53 20.05 -1.20 -9.75
CA THR A 53 20.26 -1.31 -11.20
C THR A 53 21.09 -0.14 -11.71
N ASP A 54 21.50 -0.21 -12.98
CA ASP A 54 22.17 0.87 -13.73
C ASP A 54 21.32 2.14 -13.85
N LYS A 55 19.99 2.00 -13.70
CA LYS A 55 19.01 3.10 -13.71
C LYS A 55 18.61 3.57 -12.30
N GLY A 56 19.28 3.10 -11.25
CA GLY A 56 19.02 3.44 -9.85
C GLY A 56 18.38 2.31 -9.04
N LEU A 57 17.77 2.64 -7.89
CA LEU A 57 17.14 1.63 -7.03
C LEU A 57 15.87 1.08 -7.70
N ALA A 58 15.89 -0.21 -8.06
CA ALA A 58 14.70 -0.97 -8.41
C ALA A 58 14.09 -1.51 -7.13
N PHE A 59 13.16 -0.72 -6.62
CA PHE A 59 12.33 -1.07 -5.49
C PHE A 59 11.19 -1.97 -6.00
N LEU A 60 10.89 -3.06 -5.29
CA LEU A 60 9.51 -3.55 -5.18
C LEU A 60 8.98 -4.23 -6.45
N GLY A 61 9.85 -4.88 -7.23
CA GLY A 61 9.47 -5.59 -8.46
C GLY A 61 9.01 -4.68 -9.61
N LEU A 62 9.20 -3.35 -9.49
CA LEU A 62 8.83 -2.36 -10.49
C LEU A 62 10.05 -1.90 -11.31
N GLY A 63 9.80 -1.43 -12.52
CA GLY A 63 10.83 -0.84 -13.38
C GLY A 63 11.43 0.41 -12.75
N ALA A 64 12.74 0.57 -12.84
CA ALA A 64 13.40 1.81 -12.43
C ALA A 64 12.99 2.98 -13.37
N PRO A 65 12.85 4.21 -12.85
CA PRO A 65 13.07 4.62 -11.48
C PRO A 65 11.83 4.42 -10.60
N SER A 66 12.03 3.85 -9.41
CA SER A 66 10.98 3.61 -8.41
C SER A 66 10.40 4.88 -7.78
N SER A 67 10.93 6.05 -8.09
CA SER A 67 10.39 7.35 -7.68
C SER A 67 9.01 7.66 -8.28
N THR A 68 8.59 6.94 -9.33
CA THR A 68 7.30 7.16 -10.02
C THR A 68 6.09 6.69 -9.21
N ILE A 69 6.29 5.86 -8.18
CA ILE A 69 5.24 5.33 -7.32
C ILE A 69 5.22 5.97 -5.92
N VAL A 70 6.05 6.98 -5.71
CA VAL A 70 6.11 7.72 -4.45
C VAL A 70 5.45 9.07 -4.67
N ASP A 71 4.46 9.39 -3.85
CA ASP A 71 3.80 10.69 -3.92
C ASP A 71 4.68 11.82 -3.33
N SER A 72 4.21 13.06 -3.42
CA SER A 72 4.93 14.24 -2.91
C SER A 72 5.16 14.21 -1.39
N GLU A 73 4.49 13.34 -0.65
CA GLU A 73 4.65 13.17 0.79
C GLU A 73 5.59 11.99 1.14
N GLY A 74 6.13 11.29 0.15
CA GLY A 74 6.98 10.12 0.37
C GLY A 74 6.21 8.84 0.68
N ARG A 75 4.91 8.77 0.34
CA ARG A 75 4.10 7.55 0.50
C ARG A 75 4.14 6.74 -0.79
N ILE A 76 4.13 5.42 -0.65
CA ILE A 76 4.06 4.48 -1.77
C ILE A 76 2.60 4.35 -2.19
N ILE A 77 2.28 4.71 -3.43
CA ILE A 77 0.96 4.50 -4.03
C ILE A 77 0.86 3.01 -4.42
N LEU A 78 -0.13 2.30 -3.89
CA LEU A 78 -0.35 0.88 -4.13
C LEU A 78 -1.21 0.62 -5.37
N ASP A 79 -2.33 1.34 -5.46
CA ASP A 79 -3.23 1.37 -6.62
C ASP A 79 -4.24 2.53 -6.51
N GLY A 80 -4.94 2.81 -7.61
CA GLY A 80 -6.06 3.75 -7.68
C GLY A 80 -7.34 3.06 -8.17
N GLN A 81 -8.49 3.48 -7.66
CA GLN A 81 -9.78 2.94 -8.05
C GLN A 81 -10.89 3.98 -7.96
N PHE A 82 -11.77 4.00 -8.98
CA PHE A 82 -13.03 4.71 -8.92
C PHE A 82 -13.98 4.04 -7.93
N ILE A 83 -14.55 4.82 -7.01
CA ILE A 83 -15.52 4.33 -6.04
C ILE A 83 -16.88 5.01 -6.31
N PRO A 84 -17.92 4.24 -6.73
CA PRO A 84 -19.24 4.78 -6.99
C PRO A 84 -19.99 5.11 -5.70
N ASN A 85 -21.17 5.74 -5.81
CA ASN A 85 -22.03 6.00 -4.65
C ASN A 85 -22.54 4.70 -4.03
N GLY A 86 -22.56 4.64 -2.70
CA GLY A 86 -22.98 3.44 -1.98
C GLY A 86 -22.26 3.23 -0.66
N GLN A 87 -22.61 2.14 0.03
CA GLN A 87 -21.87 1.67 1.20
C GLN A 87 -20.72 0.78 0.76
N HIS A 88 -19.53 1.05 1.28
CA HIS A 88 -18.32 0.33 0.94
C HIS A 88 -17.57 -0.15 2.18
N SER A 89 -16.76 -1.18 1.99
CA SER A 89 -15.86 -1.71 3.01
C SER A 89 -14.48 -1.94 2.40
N LEU A 90 -13.49 -1.22 2.94
CA LEU A 90 -12.07 -1.44 2.66
C LEU A 90 -11.49 -2.33 3.75
N GLU A 91 -10.94 -3.48 3.36
CA GLU A 91 -10.10 -4.31 4.21
C GLU A 91 -8.65 -4.14 3.77
N PHE A 92 -7.76 -3.87 4.72
CA PHE A 92 -6.34 -3.73 4.45
C PHE A 92 -5.54 -4.61 5.40
N SER A 93 -4.56 -5.32 4.85
CA SER A 93 -3.64 -6.17 5.59
C SER A 93 -2.20 -5.88 5.18
N ALA A 94 -1.32 -5.77 6.17
CA ALA A 94 0.12 -5.66 6.02
C ALA A 94 0.79 -6.88 6.65
N TYR A 95 1.82 -7.40 5.99
CA TYR A 95 2.63 -8.53 6.44
C TYR A 95 4.10 -8.15 6.36
N ASP A 96 4.89 -8.54 7.35
CA ASP A 96 6.36 -8.47 7.26
C ASP A 96 7.00 -9.84 7.04
N TYR A 97 8.31 -9.86 6.83
CA TYR A 97 9.08 -11.09 6.61
C TYR A 97 9.15 -12.01 7.84
N ALA A 98 9.02 -11.46 9.05
CA ALA A 98 8.98 -12.25 10.28
C ALA A 98 7.64 -12.97 10.48
N GLY A 99 6.68 -12.75 9.57
CA GLY A 99 5.34 -13.32 9.63
C GLY A 99 4.39 -12.52 10.52
N ASN A 100 4.81 -11.34 11.00
CA ASN A 100 3.89 -10.44 11.68
C ASN A 100 2.86 -9.91 10.68
N ALA A 101 1.63 -9.76 11.14
CA ALA A 101 0.55 -9.23 10.33
C ALA A 101 -0.27 -8.23 11.14
N SER A 102 -0.77 -7.21 10.45
CA SER A 102 -1.77 -6.28 10.99
C SER A 102 -2.81 -6.03 9.93
N SER A 103 -4.06 -5.88 10.36
CA SER A 103 -5.16 -5.57 9.46
C SER A 103 -6.16 -4.62 10.09
N PHE A 104 -6.89 -3.91 9.24
CA PHE A 104 -8.03 -3.11 9.65
C PHE A 104 -9.14 -3.17 8.59
N THR A 105 -10.36 -2.86 9.03
CA THR A 105 -11.52 -2.69 8.16
C THR A 105 -12.06 -1.27 8.33
N TRP A 106 -12.20 -0.55 7.24
CA TRP A 106 -12.83 0.76 7.20
C TRP A 106 -14.13 0.69 6.40
N LYS A 107 -15.25 0.95 7.07
CA LYS A 107 -16.57 1.06 6.44
C LYS A 107 -16.89 2.53 6.22
N PHE A 108 -17.37 2.87 5.03
CA PHE A 108 -17.65 4.25 4.65
C PHE A 108 -18.84 4.33 3.68
N GLN A 109 -19.44 5.51 3.61
CA GLN A 109 -20.50 5.83 2.65
C GLN A 109 -19.92 6.76 1.58
N VAL A 110 -20.27 6.53 0.33
CA VAL A 110 -19.92 7.39 -0.80
C VAL A 110 -21.19 8.08 -1.31
N GLU A 111 -21.14 9.41 -1.42
CA GLU A 111 -22.23 10.28 -1.88
C GLU A 111 -21.76 11.30 -2.95
#